data_AF-Q4BUL7-F1
#
_entry.id   AF-Q4BUL7-F1
#
_cell.length_a   1.000
_cell.length_b   1.000
_cell.length_c   1.000
_cell.angle_alpha   90.00
_cell.angle_beta   90.00
_cell.angle_gamma   90.00
#
_symmetry.space_group_name_H-M   'P 1'
#
loop_
_entity.id
_entity.type
_entity.pdbx_description
1 polymer ?
#
loop_
_entity_poly.entity_id
_entity_poly.type
_entity_poly.pdbx_seq_one_letter_code
_entity_poly.pdbx_strand_id
1 'polypeptide(L)'
;MEKLFQQTLFGIDTTPCPRPFAETLADKTFIHYPNPIKGNKPINIGHCYSVVCALPDQIDTEKVPWAVPLSGERVPSKHKGVNQGNQQLKKIWQSSLFSDKLSVLVADSDYSQKDVIGEQVKHEDVVTITRVRSDRVFYRQFIRDPNQAKTSGHPRWYGDKFDLKDDQTWTEPDEVHHVPFTTKKGRQLTVTISGWKQMLMRGTKNYKMNNHPFTLLQIVVRDQERNSIWKPMWLIVIGSRRDELSLVDCYQCYRQRYDMEHLFRFGKQRLLMTSYLTPDVHHEENWLKLTLLSYVTQIPHFKM
;
A
#
# COMPACT_ATOMS: atom_id res chain seq x y z
N MET A 1 12.28 1.54 21.38
CA MET A 1 12.33 0.17 20.83
C MET A 1 13.24 0.22 19.61
N GLU A 2 14.47 -0.26 19.76
CA GLU A 2 15.37 -0.45 18.62
C GLU A 2 14.78 -1.53 17.70
N LYS A 3 14.48 -1.17 16.45
CA LYS A 3 14.16 -2.17 15.42
C LYS A 3 15.45 -2.91 15.09
N LEU A 4 15.53 -4.17 15.52
CA LEU A 4 16.63 -5.10 15.20
C LEU A 4 16.53 -5.73 13.80
N PHE A 5 15.63 -5.23 12.94
CA PHE A 5 15.31 -5.85 11.66
C PHE A 5 15.70 -4.96 10.49
N GLN A 6 16.67 -5.43 9.68
CA GLN A 6 17.19 -4.73 8.51
C GLN A 6 16.31 -5.01 7.27
N GLN A 7 15.07 -4.52 7.27
CA GLN A 7 14.19 -4.59 6.09
C GLN A 7 14.35 -3.37 5.18
N THR A 8 13.98 -3.50 3.91
CA THR A 8 13.79 -2.34 3.01
C THR A 8 12.31 -2.09 2.81
N LEU A 9 11.82 -0.91 3.16
CA LEU A 9 10.41 -0.54 2.97
C LEU A 9 10.24 0.19 1.63
N PHE A 10 9.23 -0.21 0.88
CA PHE A 10 8.84 0.37 -0.41
C PHE A 10 7.40 0.86 -0.35
N GLY A 11 7.13 2.01 -0.96
CA GLY A 11 5.79 2.53 -1.16
C GLY A 11 5.45 2.61 -2.64
N ILE A 12 4.20 2.31 -2.99
CA ILE A 12 3.67 2.55 -4.33
C ILE A 12 2.35 3.32 -4.26
N ASP A 13 2.24 4.33 -5.13
CA ASP A 13 1.05 5.17 -5.24
C ASP A 13 0.99 5.80 -6.64
N THR A 14 -0.18 6.36 -6.96
CA THR A 14 -0.41 7.07 -8.22
C THR A 14 -0.69 8.54 -7.97
N THR A 15 -0.22 9.39 -8.87
CA THR A 15 -0.42 10.84 -8.80
C THR A 15 -1.04 11.37 -10.09
N PRO A 16 -2.14 12.16 -10.02
CA PRO A 16 -2.77 12.74 -11.20
C PRO A 16 -1.97 13.94 -11.73
N CYS A 17 -1.90 14.07 -13.06
CA CYS A 17 -1.37 15.21 -13.80
C CYS A 17 -2.49 15.77 -14.72
N PRO A 18 -3.29 16.74 -14.24
CA PRO A 18 -4.40 17.30 -15.01
C PRO A 18 -3.93 18.03 -16.26
N ARG A 19 -4.59 17.77 -17.39
CA ARG A 19 -4.37 18.41 -18.69
C ARG A 19 -5.69 18.70 -19.42
N PRO A 20 -6.63 19.42 -18.79
CA PRO A 20 -7.97 19.63 -19.35
C PRO A 20 -7.95 20.37 -20.69
N PHE A 21 -7.05 21.35 -20.85
CA PHE A 21 -7.00 22.24 -22.02
C PHE A 21 -5.93 21.85 -23.06
N ALA A 22 -5.22 20.74 -22.88
CA ALA A 22 -4.17 20.30 -23.80
C ALA A 22 -4.77 19.43 -24.92
N GLU A 23 -5.42 20.03 -25.92
CA GLU A 23 -6.18 19.32 -26.96
C GLU A 23 -5.35 18.31 -27.76
N THR A 24 -4.12 18.67 -28.10
CA THR A 24 -3.21 17.85 -28.93
C THR A 24 -2.41 16.83 -28.14
N LEU A 25 -2.47 16.86 -26.80
CA LEU A 25 -1.75 15.91 -25.95
C LEU A 25 -2.41 14.54 -26.05
N ALA A 26 -1.68 13.58 -26.60
CA ALA A 26 -2.15 12.22 -26.81
C ALA A 26 -2.33 11.44 -25.49
N ASP A 27 -3.14 10.38 -25.54
CA ASP A 27 -3.28 9.37 -24.47
C ASP A 27 -3.78 9.89 -23.10
N LYS A 28 -4.50 11.02 -23.09
CA LYS A 28 -5.22 11.50 -21.91
C LYS A 28 -6.38 10.57 -21.53
N THR A 29 -6.62 10.45 -20.24
CA THR A 29 -7.71 9.66 -19.67
C THR A 29 -8.49 10.45 -18.62
N PHE A 30 -9.59 9.87 -18.15
CA PHE A 30 -10.24 10.36 -16.94
C PHE A 30 -9.41 9.98 -15.72
N ILE A 31 -9.06 10.99 -14.92
CA ILE A 31 -8.25 10.83 -13.71
C ILE A 31 -9.05 11.28 -12.50
N HIS A 32 -8.81 10.62 -11.37
CA HIS A 32 -9.34 11.10 -10.09
C HIS A 32 -8.62 12.40 -9.71
N TYR A 33 -9.40 13.46 -9.45
CA TYR A 33 -8.87 14.73 -8.98
C TYR A 33 -9.82 15.31 -7.92
N PRO A 34 -9.38 15.45 -6.65
CA PRO A 34 -10.24 15.93 -5.59
C PRO A 34 -10.86 17.28 -5.92
N ASN A 35 -12.18 17.40 -5.74
CA ASN A 35 -12.91 18.66 -5.92
C ASN A 35 -13.54 19.05 -4.58
N PRO A 36 -13.25 20.25 -4.03
CA PRO A 36 -13.85 20.70 -2.77
C PRO A 36 -15.35 21.02 -2.89
N ILE A 37 -15.88 21.19 -4.11
CA ILE A 37 -17.28 21.51 -4.35
C ILE A 37 -18.13 20.25 -4.20
N LYS A 38 -18.95 20.22 -3.13
CA LYS A 38 -19.87 19.11 -2.84
C LYS A 38 -20.83 18.87 -4.00
N GLY A 39 -20.97 17.61 -4.43
CA GLY A 39 -21.86 17.18 -5.51
C GLY A 39 -21.17 16.98 -6.86
N ASN A 40 -20.03 17.64 -7.09
CA ASN A 40 -19.24 17.42 -8.29
C ASN A 40 -18.48 16.10 -8.21
N LYS A 41 -18.47 15.35 -9.32
CA LYS A 41 -17.64 14.14 -9.41
C LYS A 41 -16.15 14.54 -9.35
N PRO A 42 -15.32 13.88 -8.53
CA PRO A 42 -13.89 14.21 -8.40
C PRO A 42 -13.10 13.66 -9.59
N ILE A 43 -13.39 14.16 -10.79
CA ILE A 43 -12.85 13.70 -12.06
C ILE A 43 -12.24 14.89 -12.82
N ASN A 44 -11.11 14.66 -13.47
CA ASN A 44 -10.49 15.58 -14.41
C ASN A 44 -9.99 14.79 -15.64
N ILE A 45 -9.46 15.48 -16.64
CA ILE A 45 -8.85 14.88 -17.83
C ILE A 45 -7.35 15.12 -17.79
N GLY A 46 -6.54 14.10 -18.03
CA GLY A 46 -5.10 14.22 -18.10
C GLY A 46 -4.38 12.89 -18.04
N HIS A 47 -3.17 12.88 -17.48
CA HIS A 47 -2.40 11.66 -17.25
C HIS A 47 -2.36 11.28 -15.78
N CYS A 48 -2.00 10.03 -15.53
CA CYS A 48 -1.71 9.52 -14.21
C CYS A 48 -0.31 8.91 -14.23
N TYR A 49 0.44 9.07 -13.14
CA TYR A 49 1.78 8.53 -13.00
C TYR A 49 1.84 7.58 -11.81
N SER A 50 2.38 6.39 -12.03
CA SER A 50 2.67 5.40 -10.99
C SER A 50 4.09 5.61 -10.50
N VAL A 51 4.25 5.80 -9.18
CA VAL A 51 5.53 6.09 -8.55
C VAL A 51 5.82 5.04 -7.49
N VAL A 52 7.01 4.45 -7.56
CA VAL A 52 7.56 3.54 -6.54
C VAL A 52 8.69 4.24 -5.81
N CYS A 53 8.64 4.21 -4.48
CA CYS A 53 9.66 4.81 -3.62
C CYS A 53 10.25 3.78 -2.66
N ALA A 54 11.53 3.91 -2.31
CA ALA A 54 12.04 3.40 -1.04
C ALA A 54 11.66 4.38 0.08
N LEU A 55 11.30 3.86 1.24
CA LEU A 55 10.90 4.62 2.42
C LEU A 55 11.93 4.33 3.54
N PRO A 56 12.94 5.20 3.72
CA PRO A 56 14.01 4.96 4.69
C PRO A 56 13.47 4.90 6.11
N ASP A 57 14.10 4.12 6.99
CA ASP A 57 13.68 4.05 8.40
C ASP A 57 13.61 5.44 9.04
N GLN A 58 12.55 5.66 9.82
CA GLN A 58 12.44 6.82 10.69
C GLN A 58 13.43 6.64 11.85
N ILE A 59 14.70 6.97 11.61
CA ILE A 59 15.69 7.11 12.67
C ILE A 59 15.22 8.25 13.59
N ASP A 60 15.43 8.10 14.89
CA ASP A 60 15.12 9.06 15.96
C ASP A 60 15.98 10.35 15.88
N THR A 61 16.24 10.81 14.66
CA THR A 61 16.65 12.17 14.36
C THR A 61 15.40 13.02 14.26
N GLU A 62 15.45 14.28 14.70
CA GLU A 62 14.36 15.26 14.58
C GLU A 62 13.87 15.51 13.13
N LYS A 63 14.43 14.80 12.14
CA LYS A 63 14.20 14.96 10.71
C LYS A 63 13.48 13.72 10.17
N VAL A 64 12.27 13.93 9.64
CA VAL A 64 11.53 12.87 8.93
C VAL A 64 12.29 12.51 7.65
N PRO A 65 12.66 11.23 7.44
CA PRO A 65 13.36 10.81 6.23
C PRO A 65 12.48 11.04 4.99
N TRP A 66 13.08 11.52 3.92
CA TRP A 66 12.38 11.80 2.67
C TRP A 66 12.20 10.49 1.88
N ALA A 67 11.00 10.25 1.35
CA ALA A 67 10.73 9.11 0.46
C ALA A 67 11.64 9.17 -0.79
N VAL A 68 12.38 8.12 -1.12
CA VAL A 68 13.32 8.13 -2.24
C VAL A 68 12.64 7.51 -3.48
N PRO A 69 12.24 8.30 -4.49
CA PRO A 69 11.64 7.76 -5.70
C PRO A 69 12.64 6.88 -6.47
N LEU A 70 12.23 5.64 -6.76
CA LEU A 70 13.01 4.66 -7.52
C LEU A 70 12.52 4.57 -8.97
N SER A 71 11.22 4.78 -9.19
CA SER A 71 10.61 4.73 -10.50
C SER A 71 9.39 5.64 -10.56
N GLY A 72 9.25 6.38 -11.66
CA GLY A 72 8.05 7.15 -11.99
C GLY A 72 7.72 6.93 -13.46
N GLU A 73 6.60 6.25 -13.72
CA GLU A 73 6.18 5.89 -15.07
C GLU A 73 4.74 6.35 -15.31
N ARG A 74 4.47 6.87 -16.50
CA ARG A 74 3.11 7.23 -16.91
C ARG A 74 2.27 5.97 -17.01
N VAL A 75 1.00 6.05 -16.63
CA VAL A 75 0.03 4.98 -16.80
C VAL A 75 -0.62 5.15 -18.19
N PRO A 76 -0.36 4.26 -19.16
CA PRO A 76 -1.00 4.34 -20.47
C PRO A 76 -2.51 4.13 -20.38
N SER A 77 -3.29 4.68 -21.31
CA SER A 77 -4.77 4.54 -21.28
C SER A 77 -5.27 3.10 -21.31
N LYS A 78 -4.49 2.19 -21.88
CA LYS A 78 -4.80 0.75 -21.97
C LYS A 78 -4.52 0.01 -20.66
N HIS A 79 -3.85 0.63 -19.70
CA HIS A 79 -3.45 0.02 -18.43
C HIS A 79 -4.18 0.68 -17.25
N LYS A 80 -4.32 -0.05 -16.16
CA LYS A 80 -4.65 0.54 -14.85
C LYS A 80 -3.36 0.89 -14.12
N GLY A 81 -3.42 1.83 -13.18
CA GLY A 81 -2.27 2.21 -12.36
C GLY A 81 -1.59 1.02 -11.69
N VAL A 82 -2.38 0.09 -11.14
CA VAL A 82 -1.87 -1.15 -10.52
C VAL A 82 -1.12 -2.06 -11.49
N ASN A 83 -1.50 -2.10 -12.78
CA ASN A 83 -0.78 -2.88 -13.80
C ASN A 83 0.59 -2.27 -14.08
N GLN A 84 0.64 -0.94 -14.22
CA GLN A 84 1.91 -0.22 -14.41
C GLN A 84 2.82 -0.40 -13.19
N GLY A 85 2.26 -0.24 -11.99
CA GLY A 85 2.96 -0.44 -10.73
C GLY A 85 3.57 -1.82 -10.59
N ASN A 86 2.84 -2.89 -10.94
CA ASN A 86 3.38 -4.25 -10.93
C ASN A 86 4.56 -4.45 -11.90
N GLN A 87 4.52 -3.81 -13.07
CA GLN A 87 5.65 -3.86 -14.00
C GLN A 87 6.89 -3.16 -13.43
N GLN A 88 6.71 -2.01 -12.78
CA GLN A 88 7.79 -1.31 -12.08
C GLN A 88 8.38 -2.18 -10.95
N LEU A 89 7.53 -2.75 -10.10
CA LEU A 89 7.93 -3.62 -9.00
C LEU A 89 8.69 -4.85 -9.49
N LYS A 90 8.23 -5.51 -10.56
CA LYS A 90 8.93 -6.64 -11.16
C LYS A 90 10.37 -6.30 -11.55
N LYS A 91 10.61 -5.12 -12.15
CA LYS A 91 11.97 -4.66 -12.48
C LYS A 91 12.81 -4.42 -11.22
N ILE A 92 12.20 -3.88 -10.16
CA ILE A 92 12.87 -3.61 -8.88
C ILE A 92 13.27 -4.93 -8.19
N TRP A 93 12.37 -5.91 -8.13
CA TRP A 93 12.62 -7.23 -7.52
C TRP A 93 13.64 -8.06 -8.29
N GLN A 94 13.85 -7.79 -9.57
CA GLN A 94 14.89 -8.41 -10.39
C GLN A 94 16.27 -7.75 -10.20
N SER A 95 16.35 -6.62 -9.49
CA SER A 95 17.60 -5.93 -9.21
C SER A 95 18.34 -6.62 -8.06
N SER A 96 19.66 -6.79 -8.22
CA SER A 96 20.53 -7.28 -7.14
C SER A 96 20.70 -6.31 -5.97
N LEU A 97 20.21 -5.07 -6.09
CA LEU A 97 20.30 -4.07 -5.02
C LEU A 97 19.50 -4.43 -3.77
N PHE A 98 18.49 -5.28 -3.91
CA PHE A 98 17.56 -5.66 -2.85
C PHE A 98 17.48 -7.17 -2.64
N SER A 99 18.43 -7.94 -3.19
CA SER A 99 18.47 -9.38 -2.98
C SER A 99 18.78 -9.72 -1.52
N ASP A 100 18.31 -10.88 -1.07
CA ASP A 100 18.68 -11.52 0.20
C ASP A 100 18.25 -10.78 1.49
N LYS A 101 17.48 -9.68 1.36
CA LYS A 101 16.90 -8.93 2.48
C LYS A 101 15.39 -8.86 2.37
N LEU A 102 14.72 -8.89 3.52
CA LEU A 102 13.28 -8.71 3.57
C LEU A 102 12.89 -7.35 2.99
N SER A 103 12.07 -7.38 1.95
CA SER A 103 11.48 -6.20 1.32
C SER A 103 10.01 -6.11 1.71
N VAL A 104 9.58 -4.96 2.22
CA VAL A 104 8.19 -4.71 2.60
C VAL A 104 7.58 -3.73 1.61
N LEU A 105 6.53 -4.10 0.90
CA LEU A 105 5.79 -3.23 -0.01
C LEU A 105 4.52 -2.73 0.66
N VAL A 106 4.36 -1.42 0.81
CA VAL A 106 3.12 -0.79 1.30
C VAL A 106 2.35 -0.13 0.16
N ALA A 107 1.05 -0.43 0.06
CA ALA A 107 0.22 0.04 -1.03
C ALA A 107 -1.22 0.33 -0.58
N ASP A 108 -1.92 1.19 -1.30
CA ASP A 108 -3.32 1.50 -1.00
C ASP A 108 -4.28 0.34 -1.31
N SER A 109 -5.59 0.58 -1.23
CA SER A 109 -6.59 -0.47 -1.43
C SER A 109 -6.75 -0.96 -2.86
N ASP A 110 -6.32 -0.19 -3.86
CA ASP A 110 -6.41 -0.63 -5.25
C ASP A 110 -5.43 -1.78 -5.51
N TYR A 111 -4.34 -1.86 -4.74
CA TYR A 111 -3.37 -2.95 -4.78
C TYR A 111 -3.79 -4.21 -3.99
N SER A 112 -4.95 -4.19 -3.30
CA SER A 112 -5.47 -5.38 -2.60
C SER A 112 -6.15 -6.41 -3.53
N GLN A 113 -6.09 -6.17 -4.84
CA GLN A 113 -6.66 -7.05 -5.85
C GLN A 113 -5.88 -8.36 -5.95
N LYS A 114 -6.59 -9.46 -6.22
CA LYS A 114 -6.04 -10.82 -6.22
C LYS A 114 -4.89 -10.99 -7.21
N ASP A 115 -5.01 -10.38 -8.39
CA ASP A 115 -3.98 -10.50 -9.43
C ASP A 115 -2.73 -9.68 -9.06
N VAL A 116 -2.90 -8.55 -8.37
CA VAL A 116 -1.78 -7.73 -7.87
C VAL A 116 -1.03 -8.50 -6.78
N ILE A 117 -1.76 -8.93 -5.74
CA ILE A 117 -1.19 -9.72 -4.65
C ILE A 117 -0.56 -11.01 -5.19
N GLY A 118 -1.24 -11.67 -6.14
CA GLY A 118 -0.79 -12.91 -6.77
C GLY A 118 0.54 -12.78 -7.54
N GLU A 119 0.87 -11.61 -8.06
CA GLU A 119 2.20 -11.34 -8.60
C GLU A 119 3.25 -11.15 -7.49
N GLN A 120 2.91 -10.42 -6.42
CA GLN A 120 3.87 -10.12 -5.35
C GLN A 120 4.28 -11.38 -4.57
N VAL A 121 3.36 -12.30 -4.30
CA VAL A 121 3.67 -13.55 -3.56
C VAL A 121 4.60 -14.52 -4.29
N LYS A 122 4.96 -14.24 -5.55
CA LYS A 122 5.98 -15.01 -6.29
C LYS A 122 7.41 -14.64 -5.86
N HIS A 123 7.58 -13.54 -5.13
CA HIS A 123 8.86 -13.05 -4.67
C HIS A 123 9.03 -13.42 -3.19
N GLU A 124 9.90 -14.39 -2.90
CA GLU A 124 10.02 -14.98 -1.56
C GLU A 124 10.48 -13.99 -0.48
N ASP A 125 11.29 -13.00 -0.87
CA ASP A 125 11.79 -11.96 0.04
C ASP A 125 10.84 -10.75 0.16
N VAL A 126 9.65 -10.80 -0.44
CA VAL A 126 8.70 -9.68 -0.44
C VAL A 126 7.50 -9.97 0.45
N VAL A 127 7.22 -9.06 1.38
CA VAL A 127 5.97 -8.99 2.12
C VAL A 127 5.19 -7.76 1.67
N THR A 128 3.96 -7.96 1.19
CA THR A 128 3.07 -6.89 0.78
C THR A 128 2.06 -6.58 1.87
N ILE A 129 1.95 -5.30 2.21
CA ILE A 129 0.98 -4.73 3.14
C ILE A 129 0.06 -3.77 2.39
N THR A 130 -1.20 -4.15 2.23
CA THR A 130 -2.17 -3.35 1.46
C THR A 130 -3.43 -3.10 2.26
N ARG A 131 -3.98 -1.88 2.14
CA ARG A 131 -5.27 -1.57 2.74
C ARG A 131 -6.38 -2.36 2.08
N VAL A 132 -7.39 -2.71 2.85
CA VAL A 132 -8.57 -3.40 2.35
C VAL A 132 -9.80 -2.54 2.55
N ARG A 133 -10.67 -2.55 1.55
CA ARG A 133 -12.01 -2.00 1.69
C ARG A 133 -12.78 -2.81 2.72
N SER A 134 -13.57 -2.13 3.56
CA SER A 134 -14.33 -2.75 4.64
C SER A 134 -15.52 -3.60 4.16
N ASP A 135 -15.69 -3.82 2.84
CA ASP A 135 -16.76 -4.62 2.23
C ASP A 135 -16.28 -5.97 1.71
N ARG A 136 -15.04 -6.37 2.02
CA ARG A 136 -14.48 -7.65 1.58
C ARG A 136 -14.88 -8.79 2.50
N VAL A 137 -14.86 -9.99 1.91
CA VAL A 137 -15.07 -11.25 2.60
C VAL A 137 -13.82 -12.12 2.43
N PHE A 138 -13.35 -12.65 3.55
CA PHE A 138 -12.25 -13.60 3.64
C PHE A 138 -12.74 -14.90 4.28
N TYR A 139 -11.83 -15.86 4.40
CA TYR A 139 -12.11 -17.17 4.94
C TYR A 139 -10.98 -17.58 5.86
N ARG A 140 -11.31 -18.28 6.95
CA ARG A 140 -10.30 -19.00 7.73
C ARG A 140 -9.73 -20.13 6.87
N GLN A 141 -8.46 -20.47 7.07
CA GLN A 141 -7.94 -21.71 6.51
C GLN A 141 -8.72 -22.90 7.09
N PHE A 142 -9.21 -23.78 6.23
CA PHE A 142 -9.83 -25.01 6.70
C PHE A 142 -8.76 -25.91 7.30
N ILE A 143 -8.83 -26.14 8.61
CA ILE A 143 -8.01 -27.11 9.31
C ILE A 143 -8.86 -28.36 9.49
N ARG A 144 -8.42 -29.46 8.88
CA ARG A 144 -9.08 -30.75 9.02
C ARG A 144 -8.75 -31.34 10.38
N ASP A 145 -9.75 -31.87 11.07
CA ASP A 145 -9.51 -32.70 12.26
C ASP A 145 -8.68 -33.94 11.87
N PRO A 146 -7.52 -34.17 12.52
CA PRO A 146 -6.69 -35.36 12.29
C PRO A 146 -7.46 -36.68 12.36
N ASN A 147 -8.51 -36.76 13.19
CA ASN A 147 -9.31 -37.96 13.41
C ASN A 147 -10.40 -38.16 12.34
N GLN A 148 -10.64 -37.18 11.47
CA GLN A 148 -11.65 -37.28 10.42
C GLN A 148 -11.11 -38.07 9.21
N ALA A 149 -11.80 -39.13 8.78
CA ALA A 149 -11.40 -40.00 7.67
C ALA A 149 -11.26 -39.25 6.33
N LYS A 150 -10.12 -39.39 5.64
CA LYS A 150 -9.85 -38.74 4.33
C LYS A 150 -10.95 -39.07 3.33
N THR A 151 -11.77 -38.08 3.01
CA THR A 151 -12.79 -38.17 1.98
C THR A 151 -12.13 -38.06 0.61
N SER A 152 -12.59 -38.90 -0.33
CA SER A 152 -12.23 -38.78 -1.74
C SER A 152 -12.82 -37.50 -2.32
N GLY A 153 -12.04 -36.76 -3.13
CA GLY A 153 -12.51 -35.56 -3.81
C GLY A 153 -11.56 -34.37 -3.68
N HIS A 154 -12.01 -33.23 -4.20
CA HIS A 154 -11.25 -32.00 -4.17
C HIS A 154 -11.06 -31.51 -2.72
N PRO A 155 -9.82 -31.19 -2.27
CA PRO A 155 -9.59 -30.76 -0.91
C PRO A 155 -10.40 -29.51 -0.54
N ARG A 156 -10.96 -29.49 0.67
CA ARG A 156 -11.57 -28.27 1.23
C ARG A 156 -10.46 -27.37 1.74
N TRP A 157 -10.33 -26.18 1.14
CA TRP A 157 -9.31 -25.19 1.56
C TRP A 157 -9.89 -24.08 2.44
N TYR A 158 -11.13 -23.70 2.19
CA TYR A 158 -11.78 -22.55 2.82
C TYR A 158 -12.70 -23.02 3.96
N GLY A 159 -12.43 -22.50 5.15
CA GLY A 159 -13.23 -22.70 6.35
C GLY A 159 -14.33 -21.64 6.46
N ASP A 160 -14.54 -21.16 7.68
CA ASP A 160 -15.63 -20.24 7.99
C ASP A 160 -15.42 -18.87 7.33
N LYS A 161 -16.55 -18.25 6.98
CA LYS A 161 -16.62 -16.91 6.37
C LYS A 161 -16.21 -15.87 7.40
N PHE A 162 -15.41 -14.89 6.98
CA PHE A 162 -15.06 -13.70 7.75
C PHE A 162 -15.40 -12.46 6.91
N ASP A 163 -16.53 -11.82 7.21
CA ASP A 163 -17.06 -10.67 6.46
C ASP A 163 -16.72 -9.38 7.19
N LEU A 164 -15.94 -8.49 6.57
CA LEU A 164 -15.50 -7.25 7.22
C LEU A 164 -16.63 -6.27 7.57
N LYS A 165 -17.86 -6.49 7.07
CA LYS A 165 -19.05 -5.72 7.44
C LYS A 165 -19.87 -6.31 8.58
N ASP A 166 -19.71 -7.60 8.84
CA ASP A 166 -20.54 -8.36 9.76
C ASP A 166 -19.66 -8.94 10.86
N ASP A 167 -19.62 -8.22 11.98
CA ASP A 167 -18.79 -8.55 13.14
C ASP A 167 -19.19 -9.86 13.81
N GLN A 168 -20.41 -10.35 13.60
CA GLN A 168 -20.86 -11.67 14.07
C GLN A 168 -20.12 -12.82 13.38
N THR A 169 -19.53 -12.57 12.21
CA THR A 169 -18.69 -13.56 11.51
C THR A 169 -17.24 -13.54 11.99
N TRP A 170 -16.86 -12.58 12.83
CA TRP A 170 -15.49 -12.47 13.31
C TRP A 170 -15.28 -13.40 14.48
N THR A 171 -14.12 -14.03 14.48
CA THR A 171 -13.65 -14.83 15.60
C THR A 171 -12.74 -13.99 16.48
N GLU A 172 -12.37 -14.51 17.64
CA GLU A 172 -11.30 -13.91 18.43
C GLU A 172 -10.03 -13.72 17.59
N PRO A 173 -9.37 -12.55 17.68
CA PRO A 173 -8.09 -12.32 17.05
C PRO A 173 -7.01 -13.20 17.71
N ASP A 174 -6.04 -13.62 16.91
CA ASP A 174 -4.90 -14.41 17.41
C ASP A 174 -3.97 -13.55 18.29
N GLU A 175 -3.87 -12.25 17.96
CA GLU A 175 -3.03 -11.28 18.67
C GLU A 175 -3.71 -9.91 18.73
N VAL A 176 -3.54 -9.20 19.85
CA VAL A 176 -4.01 -7.82 20.02
C VAL A 176 -2.92 -6.97 20.68
N HIS A 177 -2.60 -5.84 20.07
CA HIS A 177 -1.69 -4.84 20.64
C HIS A 177 -2.37 -3.50 20.85
N HIS A 178 -1.98 -2.82 21.93
CA HIS A 178 -2.41 -1.46 22.25
C HIS A 178 -1.20 -0.53 22.23
N VAL A 179 -1.21 0.43 21.31
CA VAL A 179 -0.13 1.39 21.13
C VAL A 179 -0.65 2.80 21.46
N PRO A 180 -0.29 3.37 22.62
CA PRO A 180 -0.62 4.75 22.93
C PRO A 180 0.20 5.70 22.06
N PHE A 181 -0.39 6.82 21.64
CA PHE A 181 0.33 7.91 21.02
C PHE A 181 -0.34 9.26 21.29
N THR A 182 0.48 10.31 21.32
CA THR A 182 0.01 11.68 21.49
C THR A 182 0.12 12.40 20.16
N THR A 183 -0.97 13.02 19.72
CA THR A 183 -0.95 13.86 18.50
C THR A 183 -0.13 15.13 18.73
N LYS A 184 0.29 15.80 17.64
CA LYS A 184 0.96 17.11 17.72
C LYS A 184 0.16 18.18 18.48
N LYS A 185 -1.17 18.02 18.59
CA LYS A 185 -2.07 18.91 19.33
C LYS A 185 -2.29 18.47 20.78
N GLY A 186 -1.52 17.52 21.30
CA GLY A 186 -1.62 17.04 22.69
C GLY A 186 -2.74 16.03 22.96
N ARG A 187 -3.61 15.72 21.97
CA ARG A 187 -4.65 14.69 22.15
C ARG A 187 -4.01 13.31 22.31
N GLN A 188 -4.33 12.62 23.40
CA GLN A 188 -3.93 11.23 23.65
C GLN A 188 -4.90 10.27 22.96
N LEU A 189 -4.34 9.32 22.23
CA LEU A 189 -5.08 8.31 21.48
C LEU A 189 -4.43 6.93 21.71
N THR A 190 -5.23 5.89 21.58
CA THR A 190 -4.77 4.50 21.62
C THR A 190 -5.11 3.82 20.31
N VAL A 191 -4.11 3.23 19.66
CA VAL A 191 -4.29 2.35 18.52
C VAL A 191 -4.44 0.93 19.03
N THR A 192 -5.57 0.29 18.75
CA THR A 192 -5.76 -1.16 18.89
C THR A 192 -5.49 -1.82 17.55
N ILE A 193 -4.57 -2.78 17.55
CA ILE A 193 -4.18 -3.59 16.40
C ILE A 193 -4.56 -5.03 16.68
N SER A 194 -5.60 -5.53 16.02
CA SER A 194 -6.05 -6.93 16.15
C SER A 194 -5.65 -7.70 14.90
N GLY A 195 -5.06 -8.88 15.05
CA GLY A 195 -4.58 -9.71 13.94
C GLY A 195 -5.26 -11.07 13.89
N TRP A 196 -5.62 -11.50 12.69
CA TRP A 196 -6.05 -12.87 12.37
C TRP A 196 -5.06 -13.48 11.40
N LYS A 197 -4.34 -14.50 11.83
CA LYS A 197 -3.36 -15.27 11.05
C LYS A 197 -4.06 -16.33 10.21
N GLN A 198 -3.35 -16.83 9.20
CA GLN A 198 -3.83 -17.92 8.33
C GLN A 198 -5.17 -17.65 7.64
N MET A 199 -5.41 -16.39 7.27
CA MET A 199 -6.58 -16.00 6.51
C MET A 199 -6.38 -16.28 5.03
N LEU A 200 -7.46 -16.61 4.33
CA LEU A 200 -7.49 -16.92 2.93
C LEU A 200 -8.47 -16.02 2.18
N MET A 201 -8.14 -15.77 0.92
CA MET A 201 -9.05 -15.17 -0.04
C MET A 201 -9.19 -16.10 -1.23
N ARG A 202 -10.35 -16.06 -1.89
CA ARG A 202 -10.55 -16.84 -3.12
C ARG A 202 -9.58 -16.37 -4.20
N GLY A 203 -8.95 -17.30 -4.89
CA GLY A 203 -8.06 -16.99 -6.01
C GLY A 203 -8.78 -16.60 -7.29
N THR A 204 -8.01 -16.57 -8.37
CA THR A 204 -8.46 -16.58 -9.77
C THR A 204 -7.91 -17.85 -10.44
N LYS A 205 -8.23 -18.08 -11.73
CA LYS A 205 -7.64 -19.20 -12.50
C LYS A 205 -6.10 -19.11 -12.55
N ASN A 206 -5.57 -17.89 -12.57
CA ASN A 206 -4.14 -17.62 -12.72
C ASN A 206 -3.42 -17.59 -11.37
N TYR A 207 -4.10 -17.21 -10.28
CA TYR A 207 -3.50 -17.12 -8.94
C TYR A 207 -4.30 -17.92 -7.92
N LYS A 208 -3.73 -19.06 -7.52
CA LYS A 208 -4.28 -19.96 -6.51
C LYS A 208 -4.02 -19.43 -5.10
N MET A 209 -4.79 -18.43 -4.69
CA MET A 209 -4.63 -17.75 -3.38
C MET A 209 -4.87 -18.65 -2.16
N ASN A 210 -5.41 -19.86 -2.33
CA ASN A 210 -5.49 -20.86 -1.25
C ASN A 210 -4.11 -21.35 -0.77
N ASN A 211 -3.05 -21.20 -1.58
CA ASN A 211 -1.69 -21.57 -1.21
C ASN A 211 -0.93 -20.44 -0.49
N HIS A 212 -1.52 -19.25 -0.41
CA HIS A 212 -0.86 -18.05 0.10
C HIS A 212 -1.70 -17.45 1.23
N PRO A 213 -1.70 -18.07 2.42
CA PRO A 213 -2.34 -17.49 3.60
C PRO A 213 -1.70 -16.14 3.95
N PHE A 214 -2.52 -15.25 4.50
CA PHE A 214 -2.12 -13.92 4.92
C PHE A 214 -2.55 -13.63 6.35
N THR A 215 -1.98 -12.59 6.92
CA THR A 215 -2.41 -12.03 8.20
C THR A 215 -3.32 -10.83 7.92
N LEU A 216 -4.54 -10.87 8.45
CA LEU A 216 -5.51 -9.78 8.37
C LEU A 216 -5.37 -8.92 9.63
N LEU A 217 -5.18 -7.62 9.49
CA LEU A 217 -5.12 -6.68 10.61
C LEU A 217 -6.35 -5.78 10.60
N GLN A 218 -6.92 -5.54 11.78
CA GLN A 218 -7.84 -4.45 12.05
C GLN A 218 -7.15 -3.40 12.91
N ILE A 219 -7.21 -2.15 12.45
CA ILE A 219 -6.66 -1.00 13.14
C ILE A 219 -7.81 -0.09 13.57
N VAL A 220 -7.95 0.09 14.88
CA VAL A 220 -8.95 0.99 15.48
C VAL A 220 -8.24 2.04 16.32
N VAL A 221 -8.55 3.31 16.09
CA VAL A 221 -8.02 4.42 16.89
C VAL A 221 -9.12 4.93 17.81
N ARG A 222 -8.84 4.98 19.10
CA ARG A 222 -9.76 5.48 20.13
C ARG A 222 -9.13 6.62 20.93
N ASP A 223 -9.95 7.53 21.45
CA ASP A 223 -9.53 8.47 22.48
C ASP A 223 -9.65 7.89 23.90
N GLN A 224 -9.38 8.72 24.90
CA GLN A 224 -9.44 8.36 26.31
C GLN A 224 -10.86 7.95 26.75
N GLU A 225 -11.91 8.49 26.10
CA GLU A 225 -13.31 8.14 26.35
C GLU A 225 -13.72 6.84 25.62
N ARG A 226 -12.77 6.17 24.96
CA ARG A 226 -12.96 4.97 24.14
C ARG A 226 -13.82 5.20 22.89
N ASN A 227 -14.04 6.45 22.51
CA ASN A 227 -14.74 6.80 21.27
C ASN A 227 -13.85 6.51 20.07
N SER A 228 -14.43 5.86 19.05
CA SER A 228 -13.71 5.59 17.81
C SER A 228 -13.54 6.87 16.99
N ILE A 229 -12.31 7.22 16.65
CA ILE A 229 -12.03 8.46 15.89
C ILE A 229 -12.39 8.29 14.42
N TRP A 230 -12.18 7.09 13.87
CA TRP A 230 -12.39 6.78 12.47
C TRP A 230 -12.93 5.37 12.33
N LYS A 231 -13.56 5.08 11.19
CA LYS A 231 -13.91 3.71 10.83
C LYS A 231 -12.66 2.80 10.86
N PRO A 232 -12.80 1.54 11.30
CA PRO A 232 -11.69 0.60 11.32
C PRO A 232 -11.00 0.51 9.96
N MET A 233 -9.67 0.52 9.99
CA MET A 233 -8.85 0.27 8.82
C MET A 233 -8.43 -1.19 8.81
N TRP A 234 -8.59 -1.84 7.66
CA TRP A 234 -8.19 -3.23 7.47
C TRP A 234 -6.94 -3.31 6.61
N LEU A 235 -5.99 -4.15 6.96
CA LEU A 235 -4.78 -4.41 6.18
C LEU A 235 -4.63 -5.91 5.92
N ILE A 236 -4.20 -6.29 4.71
CA ILE A 236 -3.63 -7.61 4.42
C ILE A 236 -2.13 -7.50 4.54
N VAL A 237 -1.51 -8.43 5.24
CA VAL A 237 -0.05 -8.67 5.27
C VAL A 237 0.20 -10.04 4.66
N ILE A 238 0.83 -10.11 3.49
CA ILE A 238 1.00 -11.34 2.72
C ILE A 238 2.41 -11.49 2.17
N GLY A 239 2.94 -12.70 2.24
CA GLY A 239 4.30 -13.08 1.85
C GLY A 239 4.71 -14.32 2.64
N SER A 240 5.68 -15.08 2.12
CA SER A 240 6.24 -16.26 2.81
C SER A 240 6.88 -15.87 4.14
N ARG A 241 7.56 -14.71 4.15
CA ARG A 241 8.28 -14.15 5.30
C ARG A 241 7.42 -13.22 6.18
N ARG A 242 6.08 -13.19 6.01
CA ARG A 242 5.20 -12.24 6.74
C ARG A 242 5.27 -12.36 8.26
N ASP A 243 5.58 -13.56 8.76
CA ASP A 243 5.65 -13.87 10.19
C ASP A 243 6.94 -13.32 10.85
N GLU A 244 7.88 -12.77 10.07
CA GLU A 244 9.04 -12.02 10.57
C GLU A 244 8.66 -10.59 11.04
N LEU A 245 7.48 -10.09 10.65
CA LEU A 245 6.99 -8.77 11.03
C LEU A 245 5.97 -8.89 12.16
N SER A 246 6.15 -8.13 13.25
CA SER A 246 5.10 -8.00 14.26
C SER A 246 3.89 -7.23 13.71
N LEU A 247 2.72 -7.36 14.35
CA LEU A 247 1.54 -6.57 13.98
C LEU A 247 1.80 -5.05 14.10
N VAL A 248 2.62 -4.65 15.08
CA VAL A 248 3.04 -3.27 15.27
C VAL A 248 3.94 -2.83 14.12
N ASP A 249 4.91 -3.64 13.70
CA ASP A 249 5.77 -3.35 12.54
C ASP A 249 4.96 -3.19 11.27
N CYS A 250 4.00 -4.08 11.03
CA CYS A 250 3.11 -4.01 9.87
C CYS A 250 2.33 -2.69 9.84
N TYR A 251 1.78 -2.28 11.00
CA TYR A 251 1.08 -1.01 11.12
C TYR A 251 2.00 0.19 10.90
N GLN A 252 3.21 0.21 11.50
CA GLN A 252 4.15 1.33 11.32
C GLN A 252 4.63 1.42 9.87
N CYS A 253 4.95 0.29 9.22
CA CYS A 253 5.29 0.26 7.80
C CYS A 253 4.16 0.88 6.96
N TYR A 254 2.91 0.47 7.21
CA TYR A 254 1.77 1.01 6.46
C TYR A 254 1.53 2.50 6.73
N ARG A 255 1.74 2.99 7.96
CA ARG A 255 1.65 4.43 8.26
C ARG A 255 2.66 5.24 7.46
N GLN A 256 3.87 4.70 7.30
CA GLN A 256 4.95 5.36 6.59
C GLN A 256 4.67 5.52 5.08
N ARG A 257 3.69 4.79 4.53
CA ARG A 257 3.19 5.03 3.17
C ARG A 257 2.78 6.49 2.94
N TYR A 258 2.32 7.19 3.99
CA TYR A 258 1.95 8.60 3.91
C TYR A 258 3.13 9.53 3.54
N ASP A 259 4.38 9.09 3.70
CA ASP A 259 5.56 9.86 3.29
C ASP A 259 5.57 10.13 1.78
N MET A 260 4.91 9.30 0.98
CA MET A 260 4.72 9.55 -0.46
C MET A 260 3.83 10.77 -0.74
N GLU A 261 2.86 11.07 0.13
CA GLU A 261 2.04 12.28 -0.02
C GLU A 261 2.88 13.55 0.17
N HIS A 262 3.87 13.51 1.06
CA HIS A 262 4.83 14.60 1.21
C HIS A 262 5.66 14.80 -0.07
N LEU A 263 6.10 13.70 -0.70
CA LEU A 263 6.78 13.75 -2.00
C LEU A 263 5.90 14.39 -3.07
N PHE A 264 4.66 13.93 -3.25
CA PHE A 264 3.78 14.48 -4.28
C PHE A 264 3.41 15.93 -4.02
N ARG A 265 3.13 16.29 -2.77
CA ARG A 265 2.81 17.66 -2.40
C ARG A 265 3.99 18.59 -2.69
N PHE A 266 5.20 18.22 -2.27
CA PHE A 266 6.39 18.99 -2.53
C PHE A 266 6.67 19.10 -4.03
N GLY A 267 6.63 17.97 -4.75
CA GLY A 267 6.82 17.92 -6.19
C GLY A 267 5.87 18.85 -6.94
N LYS A 268 4.58 18.82 -6.62
CA LYS A 268 3.56 19.67 -7.25
C LYS A 268 3.73 21.15 -6.90
N GLN A 269 4.02 21.47 -5.65
CA GLN A 269 4.04 22.86 -5.17
C GLN A 269 5.37 23.58 -5.40
N ARG A 270 6.50 22.86 -5.35
CA ARG A 270 7.85 23.44 -5.36
C ARG A 270 8.68 23.06 -6.58
N LEU A 271 8.41 21.89 -7.19
CA LEU A 271 9.15 21.40 -8.35
C LEU A 271 8.34 21.46 -9.65
N LEU A 272 7.13 22.05 -9.61
CA LEU A 272 6.26 22.22 -10.77
C LEU A 272 5.94 20.88 -11.48
N MET A 273 5.90 19.77 -10.72
CA MET A 273 5.72 18.40 -11.23
C MET A 273 4.54 18.27 -12.21
N THR A 274 3.43 18.96 -11.93
CA THR A 274 2.22 18.92 -12.76
C THR A 274 1.91 20.25 -13.44
N SER A 275 2.78 21.26 -13.30
CA SER A 275 2.55 22.62 -13.82
C SER A 275 3.26 22.88 -15.16
N TYR A 276 4.15 21.99 -15.58
CA TYR A 276 4.79 22.06 -16.89
C TYR A 276 3.81 21.61 -17.99
N LEU A 277 3.37 22.57 -18.82
CA LEU A 277 2.34 22.38 -19.83
C LEU A 277 2.95 22.19 -21.23
N THR A 278 3.47 20.99 -21.49
CA THR A 278 3.94 20.59 -22.84
C THR A 278 2.82 19.89 -23.64
N PRO A 279 2.73 20.09 -24.96
CA PRO A 279 1.84 19.30 -25.82
C PRO A 279 2.42 17.91 -26.15
N ASP A 280 3.68 17.65 -25.81
CA ASP A 280 4.40 16.41 -26.10
C ASP A 280 4.46 15.50 -24.86
N VAL A 281 4.03 14.24 -25.02
CA VAL A 281 3.99 13.24 -23.95
C VAL A 281 5.39 12.86 -23.47
N HIS A 282 6.36 12.72 -24.37
CA HIS A 282 7.72 12.35 -24.03
C HIS A 282 8.40 13.45 -23.17
N HIS A 283 8.18 14.71 -23.52
CA HIS A 283 8.65 15.83 -22.70
C HIS A 283 8.00 15.85 -21.31
N GLU A 284 6.72 15.51 -21.19
CA GLU A 284 6.03 15.43 -19.90
C GLU A 284 6.59 14.30 -19.03
N GLU A 285 6.80 13.12 -19.61
CA GLU A 285 7.37 11.97 -18.91
C GLU A 285 8.80 12.25 -18.42
N ASN A 286 9.61 12.90 -19.27
CA ASN A 286 10.96 13.33 -18.90
C ASN A 286 10.92 14.39 -17.79
N TRP A 287 10.01 15.36 -17.89
CA TRP A 287 9.83 16.36 -16.83
C TRP A 287 9.51 15.73 -15.48
N LEU A 288 8.58 14.76 -15.46
CA LEU A 288 8.25 14.05 -14.23
C LEU A 288 9.48 13.36 -13.63
N LYS A 289 10.28 12.65 -14.44
CA LYS A 289 11.52 12.01 -14.00
C LYS A 289 12.52 13.03 -13.44
N LEU A 290 12.69 14.18 -14.11
CA LEU A 290 13.54 15.26 -13.63
C LEU A 290 13.06 15.80 -12.28
N THR A 291 11.75 15.95 -12.08
CA THR A 291 11.21 16.39 -10.78
C THR A 291 11.48 15.38 -9.66
N LEU A 292 11.37 14.08 -9.95
CA LEU A 292 11.69 13.01 -8.97
C LEU A 292 13.18 12.99 -8.63
N LEU A 293 14.07 13.16 -9.61
CA LEU A 293 15.51 13.27 -9.37
C LEU A 293 15.85 14.53 -8.55
N SER A 294 15.22 15.66 -8.88
CA SER A 294 15.42 16.94 -8.20
C SER A 294 14.94 16.90 -6.75
N TYR A 295 13.88 16.13 -6.47
CA TYR A 295 13.44 15.87 -5.11
C TYR A 295 14.54 15.21 -4.27
N VAL A 296 15.24 14.22 -4.84
CA VAL A 296 16.33 13.51 -4.16
C VAL A 296 17.53 14.42 -3.92
N THR A 297 17.88 15.29 -4.88
CA THR A 297 19.01 16.22 -4.72
C THR A 297 18.74 17.34 -3.72
N GLN A 298 17.49 17.59 -3.32
CA GLN A 298 17.15 18.53 -2.26
C GLN A 298 17.16 17.94 -0.85
N ILE A 299 17.21 16.60 -0.71
CA ILE A 299 17.34 15.90 0.58
C ILE A 299 18.55 16.41 1.41
N PRO A 300 19.74 16.70 0.82
CA PRO A 300 20.86 17.28 1.56
C PRO A 300 20.69 18.76 1.92
N HIS A 301 19.89 19.53 1.17
CA HIS A 301 19.85 21.01 1.26
C HIS A 301 18.81 21.56 2.25
N PHE A 302 17.83 20.76 2.67
CA PHE A 302 16.99 21.08 3.85
C PHE A 302 17.67 20.72 5.18
N LYS A 303 19.00 20.49 5.15
CA LYS A 303 19.85 20.61 6.34
C LYS A 303 20.10 22.09 6.65
N MET A 304 19.14 22.74 7.29
CA MET A 304 19.36 23.87 8.20
C MET A 304 18.27 23.80 9.26
#